data_AF-A0AB33Z4N5-F1
#
_entry.id   AF-A0AB33Z4N5-F1
#
_cell.length_a   1.000
_cell.length_b   1.000
_cell.length_c   1.000
_cell.angle_alpha   90.00
_cell.angle_beta   90.00
_cell.angle_gamma   90.00
#
_symmetry.space_group_name_H-M   'P 1'
#
loop_
_entity.id
_entity.type
_entity.pdbx_description
1 polymer ?
#
loop_
_entity_poly.entity_id
_entity_poly.type
_entity_poly.pdbx_seq_one_letter_code
_entity_poly.pdbx_strand_id
1 'polypeptide(L)'
;MAKASSPIRLQDDLMQAASLTAKRFHRSAAEQIEYWAELGRSVSSTLDPDVLLSVVSGLTKIKTEPVYSPNINPNDVFDALERERTDNTLSKHVTESTIRYQASTNHPGYLEQIEANGNITVGTFENGQFIAK
;
A
#
# COMPACT_ATOMS: atom_id res chain seq x y z
N MET A 1 10.52 -12.24 17.17
CA MET A 1 9.27 -12.37 17.96
C MET A 1 9.60 -13.06 19.27
N ALA A 2 8.98 -12.67 20.38
CA ALA A 2 9.16 -13.37 21.66
C ALA A 2 8.52 -14.78 21.54
N LYS A 3 9.28 -15.84 21.83
CA LYS A 3 8.75 -17.21 21.82
C LYS A 3 7.85 -17.40 23.05
N ALA A 4 6.69 -18.01 22.87
CA ALA A 4 5.86 -18.42 24.00
C ALA A 4 6.64 -19.45 24.83
N SER A 5 6.71 -19.27 26.15
CA SER A 5 7.48 -20.14 27.05
C SER A 5 6.68 -21.31 27.62
N SER A 6 5.38 -21.39 27.33
CA SER A 6 4.50 -22.43 27.87
C SER A 6 4.61 -23.73 27.07
N PRO A 7 4.86 -24.89 27.69
CA PRO A 7 4.91 -26.17 27.00
C PRO A 7 3.53 -26.55 26.46
N ILE A 8 3.47 -26.96 25.19
CA ILE A 8 2.26 -27.50 24.55
C ILE A 8 2.51 -28.97 24.24
N ARG A 9 1.56 -29.85 24.57
CA ARG A 9 1.61 -31.27 24.18
C ARG A 9 1.20 -31.41 22.72
N LEU A 10 2.03 -32.08 21.93
CA LEU A 10 1.80 -32.35 20.52
C LEU A 10 1.76 -33.85 20.28
N GLN A 11 1.16 -34.27 19.17
CA GLN A 11 1.17 -35.67 18.75
C GLN A 11 2.61 -36.11 18.44
N ASP A 12 2.94 -37.35 18.83
CA ASP A 12 4.28 -37.91 18.58
C ASP A 12 4.60 -37.96 17.09
N ASP A 13 3.64 -38.34 16.25
CA ASP A 13 3.82 -38.39 14.80
C ASP A 13 4.14 -37.01 14.21
N LEU A 14 3.48 -35.95 14.71
CA LEU A 14 3.77 -34.57 14.31
C LEU A 14 5.20 -34.18 14.70
N MET A 15 5.62 -34.52 15.93
CA MET A 15 6.98 -34.25 16.42
C MET A 15 8.05 -35.00 15.63
N GLN A 16 7.80 -36.27 15.27
CA GLN A 16 8.70 -37.06 14.44
C GLN A 16 8.80 -36.49 13.01
N ALA A 17 7.66 -36.19 12.38
CA ALA A 17 7.62 -35.60 11.04
C ALA A 17 8.34 -34.23 11.00
N ALA A 18 8.12 -33.40 12.01
CA ALA A 18 8.81 -32.13 12.16
C ALA A 18 10.32 -32.34 12.30
N SER A 19 10.76 -33.24 13.18
CA SER A 19 12.18 -33.50 13.42
C SER A 19 12.91 -34.01 12.17
N LEU A 20 12.25 -34.89 11.39
CA LEU A 20 12.78 -35.40 10.13
C LEU A 20 12.93 -34.30 9.08
N THR A 21 11.90 -33.49 8.91
CA THR A 21 11.89 -32.39 7.93
C THR A 21 12.88 -31.29 8.32
N ALA A 22 12.93 -30.94 9.61
CA ALA A 22 13.75 -29.87 10.15
C ALA A 22 15.25 -30.11 9.90
N LYS A 23 15.71 -31.37 9.97
CA LYS A 23 17.10 -31.74 9.64
C LYS A 23 17.52 -31.29 8.24
N ARG A 24 16.63 -31.36 7.25
CA ARG A 24 16.92 -30.94 5.88
C ARG A 24 17.05 -29.42 5.74
N PHE A 25 16.33 -28.67 6.55
CA PHE A 25 16.27 -27.20 6.48
C PHE A 25 17.05 -26.51 7.59
N HIS A 26 17.88 -27.25 8.34
CA HIS A 26 18.67 -26.75 9.48
C HIS A 26 17.81 -26.01 10.52
N ARG A 27 16.62 -26.54 10.82
CA ARG A 27 15.69 -26.02 11.82
C ARG A 27 15.62 -26.96 13.02
N SER A 28 15.19 -26.44 14.16
CA SER A 28 14.66 -27.28 15.25
C SER A 28 13.27 -27.83 14.90
N ALA A 29 12.83 -28.88 15.59
CA ALA A 29 11.47 -29.42 15.41
C ALA A 29 10.40 -28.35 15.70
N ALA A 30 10.60 -27.54 16.74
CA ALA A 30 9.70 -26.43 17.08
C ALA A 30 9.62 -25.39 15.95
N GLU A 31 10.77 -24.96 15.41
CA GLU A 31 10.81 -24.01 14.29
C GLU A 31 10.18 -24.58 13.01
N GLN A 32 10.29 -25.89 12.79
CA GLN A 32 9.64 -26.53 11.66
C GLN A 32 8.11 -26.56 11.80
N ILE A 33 7.60 -26.72 13.03
CA ILE A 33 6.17 -26.64 13.32
C ILE A 33 5.66 -25.21 13.19
N GLU A 34 6.41 -24.23 13.71
CA GLU A 34 6.11 -22.80 13.53
C GLU A 34 6.05 -22.44 12.03
N TYR A 35 6.99 -22.93 11.23
CA TYR A 35 7.01 -22.72 9.79
C TYR A 35 5.76 -23.31 9.10
N TRP A 36 5.36 -24.54 9.45
CA TRP A 36 4.14 -25.12 8.89
C TRP A 36 2.88 -24.36 9.32
N ALA A 37 2.84 -23.89 10.57
CA ALA A 37 1.72 -23.10 11.08
C ALA A 37 1.63 -21.74 10.38
N GLU A 38 2.76 -21.06 10.15
CA GLU A 38 2.84 -19.80 9.41
C GLU A 38 2.39 -19.99 7.96
N LEU A 39 2.86 -21.04 7.28
CA LEU A 39 2.43 -21.37 5.93
C LEU A 39 0.92 -21.60 5.88
N GLY A 40 0.39 -22.44 6.76
CA GLY A 40 -1.05 -22.73 6.83
C GLY A 40 -1.89 -21.48 7.09
N ARG A 41 -1.46 -20.60 8.01
CA ARG A 41 -2.14 -19.33 8.28
C ARG A 41 -2.06 -18.36 7.10
N SER A 42 -0.98 -18.38 6.33
CA SER A 42 -0.80 -17.47 5.19
C SER A 42 -1.74 -17.78 4.02
N VAL A 43 -2.19 -19.03 3.92
CA VAL A 43 -3.04 -19.49 2.80
C VAL A 43 -4.48 -19.82 3.23
N SER A 44 -4.82 -19.72 4.52
CA SER A 44 -6.13 -20.16 5.04
C SER A 44 -7.32 -19.33 4.54
N SER A 45 -7.07 -18.14 3.97
CA SER A 45 -8.12 -17.34 3.33
C SER A 45 -8.48 -17.82 1.91
N THR A 46 -7.63 -18.63 1.28
CA THR A 46 -7.80 -19.09 -0.11
C THR A 46 -7.86 -20.61 -0.25
N LEU A 47 -7.28 -21.35 0.70
CA LEU A 47 -7.31 -22.81 0.79
C LEU A 47 -8.14 -23.24 2.00
N ASP A 48 -9.43 -23.47 1.80
CA ASP A 48 -10.31 -24.04 2.81
C ASP A 48 -10.08 -25.56 2.97
N PRO A 49 -10.62 -26.19 4.05
CA PRO A 49 -10.44 -27.61 4.30
C PRO A 49 -10.92 -28.56 3.18
N ASP A 50 -11.98 -28.20 2.46
CA ASP A 50 -12.55 -29.04 1.40
C ASP A 50 -11.67 -29.01 0.15
N VAL A 51 -11.15 -27.82 -0.18
CA VAL A 51 -10.15 -27.65 -1.24
C VAL A 51 -8.86 -28.39 -0.90
N LEU A 52 -8.37 -28.27 0.34
CA LEU A 52 -7.19 -29.01 0.80
C LEU A 52 -7.38 -30.52 0.71
N LEU A 53 -8.53 -31.04 1.13
CA LEU A 53 -8.85 -32.46 1.03
C LEU A 53 -8.90 -32.92 -0.43
N SER A 54 -9.47 -32.12 -1.32
CA SER A 54 -9.52 -32.40 -2.76
C SER A 54 -8.11 -32.43 -3.38
N VAL A 55 -7.20 -31.59 -2.91
CA VAL A 55 -5.80 -31.59 -3.34
C VAL A 55 -5.06 -32.83 -2.83
N VAL A 56 -5.17 -33.15 -1.54
CA VAL A 56 -4.48 -34.30 -0.91
C VAL A 56 -4.99 -35.64 -1.46
N SER A 57 -6.28 -35.73 -1.79
CA SER A 57 -6.88 -36.92 -2.43
C SER A 57 -6.59 -37.04 -3.93
N GLY A 58 -5.96 -36.02 -4.54
CA GLY A 58 -5.60 -36.03 -5.96
C GLY A 58 -6.75 -35.68 -6.91
N LEU A 59 -7.89 -35.22 -6.39
CA LEU A 59 -9.04 -34.77 -7.20
C LEU A 59 -8.79 -33.42 -7.87
N THR A 60 -7.99 -32.56 -7.23
CA THR A 60 -7.67 -31.21 -7.72
C THR A 60 -6.16 -30.95 -7.65
N LYS A 61 -5.66 -30.01 -8.47
CA LYS A 61 -4.26 -29.55 -8.44
C LYS A 61 -4.19 -28.05 -8.14
N ILE A 62 -3.21 -27.64 -7.35
CA ILE A 62 -2.90 -26.22 -7.14
C ILE A 62 -2.11 -25.70 -8.34
N LYS A 63 -2.59 -24.62 -8.95
CA LYS A 63 -1.86 -23.85 -9.96
C LYS A 63 -1.75 -22.41 -9.47
N THR A 64 -0.60 -21.79 -9.67
CA THR A 64 -0.38 -20.38 -9.38
C THR A 64 -0.34 -19.59 -10.68
N GLU A 65 -0.97 -18.43 -10.68
CA GLU A 65 -0.96 -17.49 -11.80
C GLU A 65 -0.53 -16.12 -11.28
N PRO A 66 0.28 -15.36 -12.03
CA PRO A 66 0.65 -14.01 -11.61
C PRO A 66 -0.57 -13.11 -11.57
N VAL A 67 -0.75 -12.39 -10.46
CA VAL A 67 -1.75 -11.32 -10.37
C VAL A 67 -1.10 -10.05 -10.89
N TYR A 68 -1.49 -9.62 -12.09
CA TYR A 68 -1.08 -8.34 -12.63
C TYR A 68 -2.04 -7.25 -12.17
N SER A 69 -1.52 -6.12 -11.70
CA SER A 69 -2.33 -4.92 -11.54
C SER A 69 -2.96 -4.56 -12.89
N PRO A 70 -4.21 -4.08 -12.92
CA PRO A 70 -4.80 -3.58 -14.15
C PRO A 70 -3.88 -2.51 -14.73
N ASN A 71 -3.63 -2.58 -16.03
CA ASN A 71 -2.82 -1.58 -16.71
C ASN A 71 -3.53 -0.23 -16.60
N ILE A 72 -2.86 0.76 -16.02
CA ILE A 72 -3.38 2.13 -16.00
C ILE A 72 -3.19 2.69 -17.41
N ASN A 73 -4.28 2.93 -18.13
CA ASN A 73 -4.22 3.63 -19.39
C ASN A 73 -3.86 5.11 -19.11
N PRO A 74 -2.73 5.63 -19.61
CA PRO A 74 -2.34 7.01 -19.37
C PRO A 74 -3.41 8.01 -19.84
N ASN A 75 -4.15 7.69 -20.91
CA ASN A 75 -5.21 8.55 -21.42
C ASN A 75 -6.32 8.73 -20.38
N ASP A 76 -6.68 7.68 -19.63
CA ASP A 76 -7.74 7.78 -18.61
C ASP A 76 -7.33 8.76 -17.49
N VAL A 77 -6.04 8.81 -17.16
CA VAL A 77 -5.47 9.75 -16.17
C VAL A 77 -5.52 11.18 -16.69
N PHE A 78 -5.08 11.41 -17.93
CA PHE A 78 -5.10 12.75 -18.52
C PHE A 78 -6.53 13.24 -18.80
N ASP A 79 -7.43 12.36 -19.23
CA ASP A 79 -8.83 12.69 -19.44
C ASP A 79 -9.53 13.05 -18.13
N ALA A 80 -9.18 12.37 -17.01
CA ALA A 80 -9.66 12.75 -15.69
C ALA A 80 -9.18 14.14 -15.29
N LEU A 81 -7.89 14.44 -15.51
CA LEU A 81 -7.31 15.75 -15.26
C LEU A 81 -7.98 16.85 -16.11
N GLU A 82 -8.23 16.58 -17.39
CA GLU A 82 -8.91 17.53 -18.28
C GLU A 82 -10.35 17.78 -17.86
N ARG A 83 -11.09 16.74 -17.45
CA ARG A 83 -12.45 16.90 -16.90
C ARG A 83 -12.47 17.82 -15.69
N GLU A 84 -11.55 17.61 -14.73
CA GLU A 84 -11.45 18.49 -13.56
C GLU A 84 -11.10 19.93 -13.93
N ARG A 85 -10.27 20.13 -14.98
CA ARG A 85 -9.93 21.45 -15.50
C ARG A 85 -11.15 22.12 -16.13
N THR A 86 -11.90 21.42 -16.98
CA THR A 86 -13.10 21.97 -17.62
C THR A 86 -14.22 22.27 -16.63
N ASP A 87 -14.33 21.45 -15.58
CA ASP A 87 -15.36 21.59 -14.55
C ASP A 87 -14.97 22.62 -13.47
N ASN A 88 -13.79 23.25 -13.58
CA ASN A 88 -13.21 24.17 -12.60
C ASN A 88 -13.10 23.57 -11.19
N THR A 89 -13.01 22.24 -11.07
CA THR A 89 -12.82 21.54 -9.79
C THR A 89 -11.35 21.23 -9.52
N LEU A 90 -10.50 21.26 -10.55
CA LEU A 90 -9.07 20.94 -10.45
C LEU A 90 -8.37 21.73 -9.34
N SER A 91 -8.62 23.04 -9.24
CA SER A 91 -7.98 23.88 -8.23
C SER A 91 -8.29 23.46 -6.79
N LYS A 92 -9.44 22.81 -6.55
CA LYS A 92 -9.82 22.29 -5.23
C LYS A 92 -9.12 20.97 -4.91
N HIS A 93 -8.80 20.17 -5.93
CA HIS A 93 -8.14 18.87 -5.77
C HIS A 93 -6.60 18.99 -5.76
N VAL A 94 -6.03 20.01 -6.40
CA VAL A 94 -4.57 20.22 -6.47
C VAL A 94 -3.99 20.74 -5.16
N THR A 95 -4.73 21.56 -4.41
CA THR A 95 -4.24 22.09 -3.13
C THR A 95 -5.39 22.45 -2.19
N GLU A 96 -5.22 22.14 -0.90
CA GLU A 96 -6.11 22.58 0.17
C GLU A 96 -5.68 23.94 0.77
N SER A 97 -4.60 24.54 0.26
CA SER A 97 -4.05 25.80 0.79
C SER A 97 -5.02 26.96 0.58
N THR A 98 -5.35 27.65 1.67
CA THR A 98 -6.18 28.86 1.70
C THR A 98 -5.52 30.06 1.01
N ILE A 99 -4.20 30.02 0.82
CA ILE A 99 -3.40 31.07 0.20
C ILE A 99 -2.77 30.52 -1.07
N ARG A 100 -2.90 31.26 -2.17
CA ARG A 100 -2.24 30.94 -3.46
C ARG A 100 -1.39 32.12 -3.92
N TYR A 101 -0.30 31.84 -4.62
CA TYR A 101 0.58 32.84 -5.20
C TYR A 101 0.62 32.67 -6.72
N GLN A 102 0.57 33.78 -7.46
CA GLN A 102 0.77 33.79 -8.90
C GLN A 102 1.68 34.95 -9.32
N ALA A 103 2.30 34.85 -10.49
CA ALA A 103 3.04 35.98 -11.04
C ALA A 103 2.10 37.15 -11.33
N SER A 104 2.45 38.36 -10.91
CA SER A 104 1.64 39.54 -11.23
C SER A 104 1.80 39.91 -12.70
N THR A 105 0.67 40.04 -13.40
CA THR A 105 0.66 40.52 -14.79
C THR A 105 0.85 42.03 -14.87
N ASN A 106 0.46 42.76 -13.83
CA ASN A 106 0.50 44.22 -13.78
C ASN A 106 1.81 44.77 -13.22
N HIS A 107 2.53 43.97 -12.43
CA HIS A 107 3.81 44.34 -11.81
C HIS A 107 4.87 43.26 -12.07
N PRO A 108 5.56 43.32 -13.23
CA PRO A 108 6.62 42.35 -13.56
C PRO A 108 7.66 42.26 -12.45
N GLY A 109 8.02 41.03 -12.07
CA GLY A 109 8.95 40.75 -10.98
C GLY A 109 8.33 40.64 -9.58
N TYR A 110 7.02 40.90 -9.45
CA TYR A 110 6.26 40.72 -8.21
C TYR A 110 5.29 39.53 -8.30
N LEU A 111 4.88 39.04 -7.12
CA LEU A 111 3.85 38.01 -6.96
C LEU A 111 2.57 38.63 -6.42
N GLU A 112 1.44 38.05 -6.80
CA GLU A 112 0.12 38.26 -6.21
C GLU A 112 -0.15 37.16 -5.20
N GLN A 113 -0.23 37.53 -3.91
CA GLN A 113 -0.80 36.69 -2.87
C GLN A 113 -2.32 36.82 -2.92
N ILE A 114 -3.01 35.71 -3.16
CA ILE A 114 -4.46 35.67 -3.24
C ILE A 114 -4.99 34.86 -2.06
N GLU A 115 -5.76 35.52 -1.22
CA GLU A 115 -6.45 34.91 -0.09
C GLU A 115 -7.72 34.18 -0.55
N ALA A 116 -8.27 33.33 0.32
CA ALA A 116 -9.51 32.58 0.03
C ALA A 116 -10.74 33.48 -0.20
N ASN A 117 -10.75 34.72 0.32
CA ASN A 117 -11.79 35.72 0.05
C ASN A 117 -11.63 36.40 -1.33
N GLY A 118 -10.54 36.11 -2.05
CA GLY A 118 -10.22 36.72 -3.34
C GLY A 118 -9.43 38.03 -3.25
N ASN A 119 -9.07 38.49 -2.05
CA ASN A 119 -8.20 39.66 -1.88
C ASN A 119 -6.82 39.37 -2.45
N ILE A 120 -6.29 40.34 -3.19
CA ILE A 120 -5.01 40.23 -3.88
C ILE A 120 -4.04 41.27 -3.30
N THR A 121 -2.91 40.80 -2.79
CA THR A 121 -1.80 41.63 -2.31
C THR A 121 -0.59 41.41 -3.20
N VAL A 122 -0.03 42.47 -3.79
CA VAL A 122 1.18 42.38 -4.62
C VAL A 122 2.42 42.56 -3.76
N GLY A 123 3.44 41.72 -3.95
CA GLY A 123 4.63 41.71 -3.10
C GLY A 123 5.73 40.78 -3.58
N THR A 124 6.75 40.60 -2.75
CA THR A 124 7.89 39.68 -2.98
C THR A 124 8.13 38.84 -1.74
N PHE A 125 8.88 37.74 -1.89
CA PHE A 125 9.39 37.01 -0.74
C PHE A 125 10.76 37.54 -0.34
N GLU A 126 10.88 37.95 0.91
CA GLU A 126 12.16 38.31 1.54
C GLU A 126 12.37 37.41 2.75
N ASN A 127 13.48 36.66 2.77
CA ASN A 127 13.80 35.72 3.85
C ASN A 127 12.66 34.73 4.21
N GLY A 128 11.87 34.33 3.21
CA GLY A 128 10.75 33.40 3.39
C GLY A 128 9.44 34.04 3.89
N GLN A 129 9.40 35.35 4.07
CA GLN A 129 8.17 36.10 4.39
C GLN A 129 7.69 36.86 3.17
N PHE A 130 6.38 36.84 2.93
CA PHE A 130 5.77 37.63 1.87
C PHE A 130 5.62 39.08 2.34
N ILE A 131 6.27 40.01 1.64
CA ILE A 131 6.29 41.44 1.95
C ILE A 131 5.49 42.16 0.87
N ALA A 132 4.42 42.84 1.29
CA ALA A 132 3.61 43.67 0.41
C ALA A 132 4.43 44.85 -0.12
N LYS A 133 4.22 45.18 -1.40
CA LYS A 133 4.80 46.36 -2.05
C LYS A 133 4.19 47.66 -1.52
#